data_AF-A0A7S2JVD3-F1
#
_entry.id   AF-A0A7S2JVD3-F1
#
_cell.length_a   1.000
_cell.length_b   1.000
_cell.length_c   1.000
_cell.angle_alpha   90.00
_cell.angle_beta   90.00
_cell.angle_gamma   90.00
#
_symmetry.space_group_name_H-M   'P 1'
#
loop_
_entity.id
_entity.type
_entity.pdbx_description
1 polymer ?
#
loop_
_entity_poly.entity_id
_entity_poly.type
_entity_poly.pdbx_seq_one_letter_code
_entity_poly.pdbx_strand_id
1 'polypeptide(L)'
;VHLRILDEGDFWIVRSDCVEIQARYGTGGEGSPAVIQALAVGGSFLQGHRLIVEPRSGQITWDGVEVLGAFPSAISVQGLVRASYDDRGAHIDSSLAALKLRSVEAELPLGVKLIVNRWPGHLDVLLTMRPLPGGQDGHCGNFNGEPADDTYALISSRWGGERVAVADQLFMAAQ
;
A
#
# COMPACT_ATOMS: atom_id res chain seq x y z
N VAL A 1 6.12 3.40 14.19
CA VAL A 1 6.41 1.95 14.21
C VAL A 1 7.39 1.63 13.10
N HIS A 2 8.40 0.80 13.35
CA HIS A 2 9.32 0.29 12.32
C HIS A 2 9.30 -1.24 12.39
N LEU A 3 8.66 -1.89 11.42
CA LEU A 3 8.52 -3.34 11.34
C LEU A 3 9.49 -3.88 10.29
N ARG A 4 10.30 -4.85 10.68
CA ARG A 4 11.21 -5.55 9.76
C ARG A 4 10.59 -6.89 9.39
N ILE A 5 10.10 -6.99 8.17
CA ILE A 5 9.56 -8.21 7.59
C ILE A 5 10.66 -8.89 6.79
N LEU A 6 11.00 -10.11 7.17
CA LEU A 6 12.00 -10.92 6.45
C LEU A 6 11.36 -11.89 5.47
N ASP A 7 10.07 -12.15 5.65
CA ASP A 7 9.31 -13.12 4.90
C ASP A 7 8.75 -12.55 3.59
N GLU A 8 8.56 -13.43 2.62
CA GLU A 8 7.81 -13.16 1.40
C GLU A 8 6.32 -13.51 1.56
N GLY A 9 5.47 -12.86 0.77
CA GLY A 9 4.03 -13.11 0.70
C GLY A 9 3.19 -11.84 0.72
N ASP A 10 1.87 -12.02 0.83
CA ASP A 10 0.92 -10.92 0.89
C ASP A 10 0.52 -10.67 2.35
N PHE A 11 0.60 -9.41 2.78
CA PHE A 11 0.39 -9.01 4.17
C PHE A 11 -0.58 -7.83 4.26
N TRP A 12 -1.34 -7.79 5.35
CA TRP A 12 -2.18 -6.64 5.69
C TRP A 12 -1.31 -5.46 6.12
N ILE A 13 -1.33 -4.39 5.33
CA ILE A 13 -0.77 -3.09 5.73
C ILE A 13 -1.76 -2.36 6.61
N VAL A 14 -3.01 -2.32 6.17
CA VAL A 14 -4.17 -1.89 6.94
C VAL A 14 -5.32 -2.83 6.65
N ARG A 15 -5.96 -3.30 7.71
CA ARG A 15 -7.22 -4.03 7.66
C ARG A 15 -8.21 -3.28 8.54
N SER A 16 -9.47 -3.27 8.13
CA SER A 16 -10.64 -2.78 8.87
C SER A 16 -11.89 -3.33 8.21
N ASP A 17 -13.07 -3.03 8.75
CA ASP A 17 -14.35 -3.45 8.16
C ASP A 17 -14.64 -2.80 6.79
N CYS A 18 -13.94 -1.71 6.43
CA CYS A 18 -14.24 -0.95 5.21
C CYS A 18 -13.04 -0.60 4.34
N VAL A 19 -11.84 -0.54 4.91
CA VAL A 19 -10.57 -0.25 4.23
C VAL A 19 -9.67 -1.49 4.31
N GLU A 20 -9.25 -1.95 3.14
CA GLU A 20 -8.37 -3.10 2.96
C GLU A 20 -7.15 -2.64 2.15
N ILE A 21 -5.96 -2.72 2.76
CA ILE A 21 -4.70 -2.37 2.11
C ILE A 21 -3.72 -3.52 2.32
N GLN A 22 -3.26 -4.07 1.21
CA GLN A 22 -2.33 -5.20 1.18
C GLN A 22 -1.03 -4.78 0.51
N ALA A 23 0.07 -5.34 0.98
CA ALA A 23 1.33 -5.27 0.27
C ALA A 23 1.83 -6.68 -0.03
N ARG A 24 2.37 -6.85 -1.23
CA ARG A 24 3.13 -8.02 -1.63
C ARG A 24 4.60 -7.77 -1.29
N TYR A 25 5.14 -8.59 -0.41
CA TYR A 25 6.53 -8.60 -0.02
C TYR A 25 7.26 -9.68 -0.82
N GLY A 26 8.39 -9.31 -1.41
CA GLY A 26 9.26 -10.25 -2.13
C GLY A 26 10.73 -9.96 -1.87
N THR A 27 11.62 -10.81 -2.37
CA THR A 27 13.06 -10.66 -2.18
C THR A 27 13.57 -9.30 -2.63
N GLY A 28 14.33 -8.63 -1.76
CA GLY A 28 15.16 -7.47 -2.12
C GLY A 28 16.49 -7.85 -2.79
N GLY A 29 16.74 -9.15 -2.98
CA GLY A 29 18.03 -9.72 -3.35
C GLY A 29 18.61 -10.61 -2.23
N GLU A 30 19.62 -11.40 -2.56
CA GLU A 30 20.25 -12.34 -1.62
C GLU A 30 20.81 -11.60 -0.39
N GLY A 31 20.42 -12.05 0.80
CA GLY A 31 20.84 -11.45 2.09
C GLY A 31 20.15 -10.13 2.45
N SER A 32 19.21 -9.63 1.65
CA SER A 32 18.47 -8.39 1.91
C SER A 32 17.09 -8.65 2.54
N PRO A 33 16.55 -7.73 3.36
CA PRO A 33 15.15 -7.81 3.81
C PRO A 33 14.17 -7.85 2.64
N ALA A 34 12.95 -8.33 2.90
CA ALA A 34 11.88 -8.26 1.92
C ALA A 34 11.50 -6.80 1.62
N VAL A 35 11.14 -6.54 0.37
CA VAL A 35 10.73 -5.22 -0.14
C VAL A 35 9.29 -5.28 -0.64
N ILE A 36 8.59 -4.14 -0.66
CA ILE A 36 7.24 -4.07 -1.23
C ILE A 36 7.35 -4.12 -2.75
N GLN A 37 6.78 -5.16 -3.35
CA GLN A 37 6.73 -5.39 -4.79
C GLN A 37 5.35 -5.09 -5.40
N ALA A 38 4.32 -4.89 -4.59
CA ALA A 38 3.05 -4.33 -5.03
C ALA A 38 2.26 -3.82 -3.81
N LEU A 39 1.44 -2.79 -4.02
CA LEU A 39 0.47 -2.28 -3.06
C LEU A 39 -0.92 -2.42 -3.68
N ALA A 40 -1.87 -3.01 -2.98
CA ALA A 40 -3.27 -3.07 -3.37
C ALA A 40 -4.15 -2.36 -2.33
N VAL A 41 -5.15 -1.63 -2.81
CA VAL A 41 -6.10 -0.87 -2.00
C VAL A 41 -7.51 -1.23 -2.47
N GLY A 42 -8.37 -1.63 -1.53
CA GLY A 42 -9.74 -2.07 -1.79
C GLY A 42 -10.61 -1.97 -0.55
N GLY A 43 -11.80 -2.57 -0.65
CA GLY A 43 -12.80 -2.57 0.42
C GLY A 43 -14.02 -1.71 0.10
N SER A 44 -15.00 -1.75 1.00
CA SER A 44 -16.30 -1.08 0.79
C SER A 44 -16.19 0.45 0.71
N PHE A 45 -15.14 1.05 1.30
CA PHE A 45 -14.90 2.49 1.18
C PHE A 45 -14.57 2.93 -0.26
N LEU A 46 -14.09 1.99 -1.09
CA LEU A 46 -13.88 2.17 -2.53
C LEU A 46 -15.00 1.55 -3.37
N GLN A 47 -16.15 1.21 -2.76
CA GLN A 47 -17.29 0.60 -3.46
C GLN A 47 -16.92 -0.71 -4.18
N GLY A 48 -15.94 -1.45 -3.63
CA GLY A 48 -15.45 -2.70 -4.22
C GLY A 48 -14.40 -2.53 -5.32
N HIS A 49 -14.11 -1.29 -5.74
CA HIS A 49 -13.04 -1.00 -6.69
C HIS A 49 -11.65 -1.26 -6.09
N ARG A 50 -10.69 -1.52 -6.98
CA ARG A 50 -9.31 -1.85 -6.59
C ARG A 50 -8.30 -0.96 -7.31
N LEU A 51 -7.42 -0.33 -6.53
CA LEU A 51 -6.22 0.33 -7.02
C LEU A 51 -5.02 -0.56 -6.71
N ILE A 52 -4.23 -0.93 -7.71
CA ILE A 52 -2.97 -1.67 -7.54
C ILE A 52 -1.83 -0.83 -8.09
N VAL A 53 -0.76 -0.69 -7.32
CA VAL A 53 0.47 0.01 -7.70
C VAL A 53 1.63 -0.97 -7.64
N GLU A 54 2.36 -1.15 -8.73
CA GLU A 54 3.58 -1.97 -8.80
C GLU A 54 4.83 -1.10 -9.05
N PRO A 55 6.05 -1.63 -8.87
CA PRO A 55 7.31 -0.98 -9.23
C PRO A 55 7.35 -0.54 -10.70
N ARG A 56 8.40 0.19 -11.10
CA ARG A 56 8.52 0.68 -12.49
C ARG A 56 8.61 -0.42 -13.54
N SER A 57 8.95 -1.64 -13.14
CA SER A 57 8.90 -2.84 -13.98
C SER A 57 7.49 -3.37 -14.23
N GLY A 58 6.49 -2.88 -13.50
CA GLY A 58 5.09 -3.27 -13.60
C GLY A 58 4.16 -2.08 -13.86
N GLN A 59 2.88 -2.29 -13.60
CA GLN A 59 1.79 -1.38 -13.96
C GLN A 59 1.11 -0.76 -12.74
N ILE A 60 0.31 0.27 -13.00
CA ILE A 60 -0.68 0.78 -12.05
C ILE A 60 -2.03 0.42 -12.64
N THR A 61 -2.92 -0.19 -11.87
CA THR A 61 -4.24 -0.60 -12.37
C THR A 61 -5.37 -0.08 -11.50
N TRP A 62 -6.48 0.22 -12.17
CA TRP A 62 -7.78 0.42 -11.58
C TRP A 62 -8.71 -0.68 -12.10
N ASP A 63 -9.19 -1.56 -11.21
CA ASP A 63 -9.98 -2.75 -11.56
C ASP A 63 -9.34 -3.62 -12.66
N GLY A 64 -8.02 -3.78 -12.60
CA GLY A 64 -7.25 -4.56 -13.58
C GLY A 64 -6.98 -3.84 -14.90
N VAL A 65 -7.58 -2.67 -15.14
CA VAL A 65 -7.28 -1.83 -16.31
C VAL A 65 -6.09 -0.94 -16.00
N GLU A 66 -5.10 -0.92 -16.88
CA GLU A 66 -3.93 -0.04 -16.72
C GLU A 66 -4.36 1.43 -16.70
N VAL A 67 -3.90 2.14 -15.67
CA VAL A 67 -4.05 3.57 -15.49
C VAL A 67 -2.67 4.17 -15.24
N LEU A 68 -2.52 5.48 -15.42
CA LEU A 68 -1.27 6.19 -15.15
C LEU A 68 -0.03 5.62 -15.90
N GLY A 69 -0.23 5.00 -17.07
CA GLY A 69 0.86 4.41 -17.88
C GLY A 69 1.81 5.44 -18.51
N ALA A 70 1.32 6.67 -18.74
CA ALA A 70 2.14 7.79 -19.20
C ALA A 70 2.79 8.55 -18.03
N PHE A 71 3.91 9.22 -18.28
CA PHE A 71 4.59 10.05 -17.29
C PHE A 71 4.92 11.44 -17.85
N PRO A 72 4.39 12.53 -17.26
CA PRO A 72 3.42 12.55 -16.17
C PRO A 72 1.99 12.15 -16.62
N SER A 73 1.16 11.71 -15.69
CA SER A 73 -0.27 11.48 -15.94
C SER A 73 -1.12 11.60 -14.67
N ALA A 74 -2.44 11.70 -14.83
CA ALA A 74 -3.38 11.74 -13.73
C ALA A 74 -4.70 11.06 -14.10
N ILE A 75 -5.39 10.54 -13.08
CA ILE A 75 -6.75 10.01 -13.19
C ILE A 75 -7.63 10.60 -12.09
N SER A 76 -8.93 10.62 -12.36
CA SER A 76 -9.93 10.97 -11.36
C SER A 76 -11.19 10.13 -11.59
N VAL A 77 -11.59 9.38 -10.57
CA VAL A 77 -12.88 8.70 -10.50
C VAL A 77 -13.66 9.39 -9.38
N GLN A 78 -14.79 10.01 -9.74
CA GLN A 78 -15.52 10.90 -8.84
C GLN A 78 -15.87 10.20 -7.53
N GLY A 79 -15.43 10.78 -6.40
CA GLY A 79 -15.71 10.28 -5.07
C GLY A 79 -14.94 9.02 -4.66
N LEU A 80 -14.07 8.49 -5.53
CA LEU A 80 -13.36 7.22 -5.31
C LEU A 80 -11.84 7.37 -5.36
N VAL A 81 -11.29 8.05 -6.36
CA VAL A 81 -9.83 8.26 -6.41
C VAL A 81 -9.51 9.53 -7.18
N ARG A 82 -8.55 10.29 -6.66
CA ARG A 82 -7.81 11.27 -7.44
C ARG A 82 -6.33 10.90 -7.33
N ALA A 83 -5.72 10.52 -8.44
CA ALA A 83 -4.33 10.07 -8.43
C ALA A 83 -3.49 10.69 -9.55
N SER A 84 -2.21 10.90 -9.28
CA SER A 84 -1.23 11.38 -10.25
C SER A 84 0.05 10.55 -10.20
N TYR A 85 0.70 10.41 -11.35
CA TYR A 85 2.03 9.83 -11.48
C TYR A 85 2.98 10.86 -12.09
N ASP A 86 3.87 11.43 -11.26
CA ASP A 86 4.82 12.48 -11.65
C ASP A 86 6.07 12.51 -10.74
N ASP A 87 6.91 13.55 -10.87
CA ASP A 87 8.13 13.78 -10.08
C ASP A 87 8.03 14.97 -9.10
N ARG A 88 6.82 15.48 -8.82
CA ARG A 88 6.61 16.68 -8.00
C ARG A 88 6.48 16.38 -6.50
N GLY A 89 6.33 15.11 -6.14
CA GLY A 89 6.22 14.65 -4.76
C GLY A 89 7.54 14.69 -3.98
N ALA A 90 7.51 14.11 -2.78
CA ALA A 90 8.70 13.94 -1.95
C ALA A 90 9.24 12.51 -2.02
N HIS A 91 10.57 12.39 -1.87
CA HIS A 91 11.18 11.11 -1.52
C HIS A 91 10.79 10.72 -0.11
N ILE A 92 10.25 9.51 0.04
CA ILE A 92 9.92 8.93 1.34
C ILE A 92 11.23 8.63 2.09
N ASP A 93 12.19 8.00 1.42
CA ASP A 93 13.55 7.92 1.91
C ASP A 93 14.38 9.12 1.45
N SER A 94 14.64 10.04 2.39
CA SER A 94 15.48 11.22 2.16
C SER A 94 16.91 10.89 1.68
N SER A 95 17.41 9.67 1.95
CA SER A 95 18.73 9.22 1.46
C SER A 95 18.78 9.09 -0.06
N LEU A 96 17.61 8.94 -0.70
CA LEU A 96 17.46 8.78 -2.14
C LEU A 96 17.16 10.10 -2.87
N ALA A 97 17.23 11.26 -2.19
CA ALA A 97 16.87 12.57 -2.74
C ALA A 97 17.63 12.98 -4.01
N ALA A 98 18.82 12.41 -4.25
CA ALA A 98 19.60 12.64 -5.47
C ALA A 98 19.08 11.84 -6.68
N LEU A 99 18.23 10.84 -6.48
CA LEU A 99 17.67 10.02 -7.55
C LEU A 99 16.42 10.66 -8.14
N LYS A 100 16.20 10.45 -9.44
CA LYS A 100 14.98 10.91 -10.12
C LYS A 100 13.74 10.23 -9.53
N LEU A 101 12.88 11.04 -8.92
CA LEU A 101 11.63 10.57 -8.34
C LEU A 101 10.65 10.15 -9.45
N ARG A 102 9.91 9.09 -9.17
CA ARG A 102 8.67 8.75 -9.87
C ARG A 102 7.67 8.31 -8.82
N SER A 103 6.69 9.15 -8.53
CA SER A 103 5.79 8.95 -7.40
C SER A 103 4.35 8.89 -7.86
N VAL A 104 3.60 7.93 -7.30
CA VAL A 104 2.14 7.95 -7.34
C VAL A 104 1.65 8.63 -6.08
N GLU A 105 0.85 9.67 -6.23
CA GLU A 105 0.10 10.27 -5.13
C GLU A 105 -1.38 10.02 -5.36
N ALA A 106 -2.08 9.51 -4.35
CA ALA A 106 -3.51 9.23 -4.43
C ALA A 106 -4.26 9.74 -3.21
N GLU A 107 -5.37 10.44 -3.46
CA GLU A 107 -6.38 10.79 -2.47
C GLU A 107 -7.60 9.87 -2.66
N LEU A 108 -7.99 9.21 -1.58
CA LEU A 108 -9.03 8.19 -1.52
C LEU A 108 -10.10 8.62 -0.47
N PRO A 109 -11.24 7.92 -0.39
CA PRO A 109 -12.30 8.25 0.55
C PRO A 109 -11.82 8.12 2.00
N LEU A 110 -12.61 8.67 2.94
CA LEU A 110 -12.27 8.72 4.37
C LEU A 110 -10.97 9.47 4.72
N GLY A 111 -10.42 10.23 3.76
CA GLY A 111 -9.18 10.99 3.95
C GLY A 111 -7.93 10.12 3.90
N VAL A 112 -8.01 8.91 3.36
CA VAL A 112 -6.84 8.05 3.09
C VAL A 112 -6.01 8.69 1.98
N LYS A 113 -4.71 8.85 2.24
CA LYS A 113 -3.74 9.39 1.30
C LYS A 113 -2.56 8.45 1.15
N LEU A 114 -2.13 8.25 -0.08
CA LEU A 114 -0.98 7.42 -0.42
C LEU A 114 0.06 8.24 -1.17
N ILE A 115 1.31 8.09 -0.78
CA ILE A 115 2.47 8.44 -1.58
C ILE A 115 3.23 7.14 -1.81
N VAL A 116 3.48 6.81 -3.07
CA VAL A 116 4.18 5.58 -3.47
C VAL A 116 5.32 5.94 -4.39
N ASN A 117 6.55 5.94 -3.87
CA ASN A 117 7.73 6.13 -4.71
C ASN A 117 8.02 4.82 -5.44
N ARG A 118 7.97 4.85 -6.78
CA ARG A 118 8.17 3.68 -7.65
C ARG A 118 9.64 3.56 -8.02
N TRP A 119 10.35 2.61 -7.41
CA TRP A 119 11.71 2.23 -7.80
C TRP A 119 11.68 1.14 -8.89
N PRO A 120 12.81 0.81 -9.54
CA PRO A 120 12.82 -0.19 -10.62
C PRO A 120 12.24 -1.55 -10.22
N GLY A 121 12.48 -2.00 -8.98
CA GLY A 121 12.04 -3.32 -8.50
C GLY A 121 11.34 -3.35 -7.14
N HIS A 122 11.05 -2.19 -6.54
CA HIS A 122 10.32 -2.11 -5.28
C HIS A 122 9.58 -0.78 -5.15
N LEU A 123 8.80 -0.66 -4.08
CA LEU A 123 8.05 0.52 -3.68
C LEU A 123 8.49 0.99 -2.30
N ASP A 124 8.58 2.30 -2.11
CA ASP A 124 8.41 2.89 -0.79
C ASP A 124 6.98 3.43 -0.69
N VAL A 125 6.33 3.16 0.44
CA VAL A 125 4.92 3.52 0.67
C VAL A 125 4.81 4.37 1.92
N LEU A 126 4.20 5.55 1.77
CA LEU A 126 3.76 6.38 2.86
C LEU A 126 2.23 6.45 2.83
N LEU A 127 1.63 5.94 3.88
CA LEU A 127 0.18 5.94 4.09
C LEU A 127 -0.15 6.96 5.18
N THR A 128 -1.10 7.85 4.89
CA THR A 128 -1.67 8.79 5.87
C THR A 128 -3.18 8.57 5.93
N MET A 129 -3.70 8.40 7.14
CA MET A 129 -5.13 8.18 7.36
C MET A 129 -5.53 8.64 8.77
N ARG A 130 -6.84 8.69 9.01
CA ARG A 130 -7.44 8.90 10.33
C ARG A 130 -7.80 7.55 10.96
N PRO A 131 -8.00 7.47 12.29
CA PRO A 131 -8.58 6.28 12.90
C PRO A 131 -9.90 5.93 12.20
N LEU A 132 -10.06 4.66 11.81
CA LEU A 132 -11.26 4.19 11.13
C LEU A 132 -12.37 3.83 12.13
N PRO A 133 -13.65 4.04 11.77
CA PRO A 133 -14.77 3.46 12.52
C PRO A 133 -14.64 1.94 12.60
N GLY A 134 -14.84 1.36 13.78
CA GLY A 134 -14.64 -0.08 14.01
C GLY A 134 -13.19 -0.49 14.31
N GLY A 135 -12.23 0.45 14.18
CA GLY A 135 -10.81 0.19 14.39
C GLY A 135 -10.10 -0.27 13.14
N GLN A 136 -8.80 -0.51 13.27
CA GLN A 136 -7.92 -0.98 12.21
C GLN A 136 -6.78 -1.80 12.83
N ASP A 137 -6.09 -2.59 12.01
CA ASP A 137 -4.85 -3.26 12.38
C ASP A 137 -4.01 -3.54 11.13
N GLY A 138 -2.84 -4.14 11.29
CA GLY A 138 -1.92 -4.51 10.20
C GLY A 138 -0.52 -3.99 10.43
N HIS A 139 0.35 -4.05 9.43
CA HIS A 139 1.72 -3.55 9.54
C HIS A 139 1.82 -2.03 9.79
N CYS A 140 0.77 -1.26 9.60
CA CYS A 140 0.73 0.15 10.03
C CYS A 140 0.27 0.34 11.49
N GLY A 141 0.03 -0.76 12.22
CA GLY A 141 -0.45 -0.75 13.59
C GLY A 141 -1.97 -0.57 13.71
N ASN A 142 -2.46 -0.61 14.94
CA ASN A 142 -3.90 -0.51 15.24
C ASN A 142 -4.42 0.92 15.48
N PHE A 143 -3.50 1.90 15.49
CA PHE A 143 -3.79 3.33 15.67
C PHE A 143 -4.46 3.68 17.02
N ASN A 144 -4.21 2.92 18.10
CA ASN A 144 -4.77 3.18 19.43
C ASN A 144 -3.95 4.18 20.29
N GLY A 145 -2.81 4.67 19.78
CA GLY A 145 -1.89 5.56 20.50
C GLY A 145 -0.86 4.85 21.38
N GLU A 146 -0.79 3.51 21.35
CA GLU A 146 0.16 2.69 22.10
C GLU A 146 1.16 1.99 21.14
N PRO A 147 2.30 2.64 20.84
CA PRO A 147 3.26 2.07 19.89
C PRO A 147 3.94 0.80 20.39
N ALA A 148 3.90 0.49 21.70
CA ALA A 148 4.50 -0.72 22.24
C ALA A 148 3.76 -2.00 21.82
N ASP A 149 2.48 -1.87 21.40
CA ASP A 149 1.70 -3.02 20.96
C ASP A 149 1.74 -3.27 19.44
N ASP A 150 2.39 -2.39 18.67
CA ASP A 150 2.55 -2.51 17.21
C ASP A 150 3.83 -3.27 16.82
N THR A 151 4.15 -4.32 17.57
CA THR A 151 5.24 -5.24 17.23
C THR A 151 4.75 -6.34 16.30
N TYR A 152 5.65 -6.94 15.52
CA TYR A 152 5.29 -8.03 14.60
C TYR A 152 4.53 -9.15 15.32
N ALA A 153 5.04 -9.62 16.46
CA ALA A 153 4.43 -10.70 17.23
C ALA A 153 3.01 -10.36 17.72
N LEU A 154 2.78 -9.10 18.14
CA LEU A 154 1.48 -8.68 18.64
C LEU A 154 0.49 -8.44 17.48
N ILE A 155 0.92 -7.84 16.38
CA ILE A 155 0.11 -7.72 15.16
C ILE A 155 -0.32 -9.11 14.67
N SER A 156 0.61 -10.06 14.57
CA SER A 156 0.34 -11.45 14.18
C SER A 156 -0.67 -12.16 15.08
N SER A 157 -0.74 -11.79 16.36
CA SER A 157 -1.68 -12.39 17.31
C SER A 157 -3.10 -11.83 17.23
N ARG A 158 -3.29 -10.70 16.54
CA ARG A 158 -4.57 -9.99 16.43
C ARG A 158 -5.23 -10.28 15.09
N TRP A 159 -6.54 -10.03 15.04
CA TRP A 159 -7.32 -9.88 13.80
C TRP A 159 -7.09 -10.94 12.70
N GLY A 160 -6.99 -12.21 13.10
CA GLY A 160 -6.86 -13.34 12.18
C GLY A 160 -5.48 -13.50 11.53
N GLY A 161 -4.47 -12.76 12.01
CA GLY A 161 -3.09 -12.82 11.54
C GLY A 161 -2.70 -11.69 10.58
N GLU A 162 -1.40 -11.55 10.38
CA GLU A 162 -0.78 -10.52 9.53
C GLU A 162 -0.80 -10.88 8.03
N ARG A 163 -0.80 -12.19 7.72
CA ARG A 163 -0.80 -12.69 6.36
C ARG A 163 -2.21 -12.65 5.76
N VAL A 164 -2.29 -12.28 4.50
CA VAL A 164 -3.53 -12.28 3.73
C VAL A 164 -3.89 -13.71 3.36
N ALA A 165 -5.09 -14.16 3.72
CA ALA A 165 -5.62 -15.43 3.25
C ALA A 165 -5.93 -15.35 1.75
N VAL A 166 -5.79 -16.47 1.01
CA VAL A 166 -6.04 -16.52 -0.44
C VAL A 166 -7.43 -15.96 -0.81
N ALA A 167 -8.45 -16.28 -0.02
CA ALA A 167 -9.82 -15.81 -0.25
C ALA A 167 -9.99 -14.28 -0.13
N ASP A 168 -9.06 -13.61 0.57
CA ASP A 168 -9.09 -12.17 0.85
C ASP A 168 -8.15 -11.38 -0.07
N GLN A 169 -7.44 -12.02 -1.01
CA GLN A 169 -6.43 -11.36 -1.84
C GLN A 169 -7.02 -10.30 -2.78
N LEU A 170 -6.46 -9.09 -2.73
CA LEU A 170 -6.81 -7.99 -3.64
C LEU A 170 -6.06 -8.06 -4.97
N PHE A 171 -4.92 -8.76 -5.02
CA PHE A 171 -4.05 -8.87 -6.20
C PHE A 171 -4.58 -9.82 -7.28
N MET A 172 -5.61 -10.61 -6.98
CA MET A 172 -6.28 -11.44 -7.99
C MET A 172 -7.29 -10.61 -8.77
N ALA A 173 -7.49 -10.93 -10.05
CA ALA A 173 -8.57 -10.33 -10.84
C ALA A 173 -9.91 -10.54 -10.13
N ALA A 174 -10.72 -9.47 -10.05
CA ALA A 174 -12.11 -9.61 -9.63
C ALA A 174 -12.80 -10.55 -10.65
N GLN A 175 -13.42 -11.63 -10.15
CA GLN A 175 -14.23 -12.55 -10.97
C GLN A 175 -15.52 -11.88 -11.43
#